data_AF-A0A6B1I6T4-F1
#
_entry.id   AF-A0A6B1I6T4-F1
#
_cell.length_a   1.000
_cell.length_b   1.000
_cell.length_c   1.000
_cell.angle_alpha   90.00
_cell.angle_beta   90.00
_cell.angle_gamma   90.00
#
_symmetry.space_group_name_H-M   'P 1'
#
loop_
_entity.id
_entity.type
_entity.pdbx_description
1 polymer ?
#
loop_
_entity_poly.entity_id
_entity_poly.type
_entity_poly.pdbx_seq_one_letter_code
_entity_poly.pdbx_strand_id
1 'polypeptide(L)'
;MKGIDDRTEKALGSDVMEKLRTLHFCIVGCGGTGANFAEILVRSGATRLNLIDGACVKESELNRVCSYYPDDVGTPKVEALKRRLLSIRPDADVTTLRDSFRTREYILDDYSIGQEVRNAAYNADVVFIATDSNSSRLAIEELCRSKTERMYLSCGVLVDREEGEYFFECNWSPKTPEERHDEEGYGPENASYAAIVLEATSIAFSMLLSHLSCPDSNFRSFRRRYDGHFRPVETLVSGSSSDNRPSRPGDSSDAGHGLQASPEEWR
;
A
#
# COMPACT_ATOMS: atom_id res chain seq x y z
N MET A 1 21.57 -10.25 7.23
CA MET A 1 21.08 -11.17 8.28
C MET A 1 20.83 -12.57 7.71
N LYS A 2 21.33 -13.68 8.28
CA LYS A 2 21.00 -15.03 7.78
C LYS A 2 19.62 -15.44 8.28
N GLY A 3 18.69 -15.76 7.37
CA GLY A 3 17.42 -16.42 7.71
C GLY A 3 16.15 -15.56 7.79
N ILE A 4 16.26 -14.22 7.76
CA ILE A 4 15.06 -13.34 7.87
C ILE A 4 14.07 -13.57 6.73
N ASP A 5 14.57 -13.94 5.55
CA ASP A 5 13.77 -14.09 4.34
C ASP A 5 13.29 -15.54 4.08
N ASP A 6 13.74 -16.53 4.86
CA ASP A 6 13.58 -17.96 4.51
C ASP A 6 12.14 -18.41 4.28
N ARG A 7 11.20 -17.91 5.10
CA ARG A 7 9.77 -18.23 4.94
C ARG A 7 9.14 -17.48 3.77
N THR A 8 9.52 -16.21 3.61
CA THR A 8 9.03 -15.35 2.55
C THR A 8 9.51 -15.84 1.19
N GLU A 9 10.76 -16.25 1.07
CA GLU A 9 11.35 -16.78 -0.16
C GLU A 9 10.71 -18.11 -0.58
N LYS A 10 10.36 -18.98 0.37
CA LYS A 10 9.58 -20.19 0.09
C LYS A 10 8.18 -19.89 -0.44
N ALA A 11 7.58 -18.77 -0.03
CA ALA A 11 6.24 -18.39 -0.44
C ALA A 11 6.21 -17.62 -1.78
N LEU A 12 7.17 -16.72 -1.99
CA LEU A 12 7.20 -15.80 -3.14
C LEU A 12 8.10 -16.27 -4.29
N GLY A 13 9.04 -17.19 -4.01
CA GLY A 13 10.06 -17.62 -4.96
C GLY A 13 11.24 -16.64 -5.05
N SER A 14 12.37 -17.13 -5.58
CA SER A 14 13.63 -16.38 -5.68
C SER A 14 13.51 -15.13 -6.54
N ASP A 15 12.74 -15.19 -7.63
CA ASP A 15 12.67 -14.12 -8.62
C ASP A 15 11.98 -12.87 -8.05
N VAL A 16 10.88 -13.05 -7.31
CA VAL A 16 10.19 -11.96 -6.62
C VAL A 16 11.04 -11.41 -5.48
N MET A 17 11.73 -12.28 -4.74
CA MET A 17 12.63 -11.86 -3.68
C MET A 17 13.78 -10.99 -4.21
N GLU A 18 14.38 -11.36 -5.34
CA GLU A 18 15.44 -10.57 -5.97
C GLU A 18 14.93 -9.19 -6.40
N LYS A 19 13.73 -9.11 -6.98
CA LYS A 19 13.08 -7.83 -7.31
C LYS A 19 12.87 -6.98 -6.05
N LEU A 20 12.31 -7.56 -4.99
CA LEU A 20 12.10 -6.84 -3.72
C LEU A 20 13.41 -6.29 -3.13
N ARG A 21 14.51 -7.06 -3.19
CA ARG A 21 15.82 -6.63 -2.67
C ARG A 21 16.43 -5.50 -3.50
N THR A 22 16.26 -5.53 -4.82
CA THR A 22 16.96 -4.63 -5.76
C THR A 22 16.22 -3.31 -6.01
N LEU A 23 14.89 -3.36 -6.07
CA LEU A 23 14.04 -2.20 -6.32
C LEU A 23 14.19 -1.15 -5.23
N HIS A 24 14.20 0.12 -5.65
CA HIS A 24 14.16 1.28 -4.77
C HIS A 24 12.72 1.74 -4.58
N PHE A 25 12.23 1.64 -3.35
CA PHE A 25 10.88 2.06 -2.97
C PHE A 25 10.88 3.48 -2.42
N CYS A 26 9.88 4.28 -2.76
CA CYS A 26 9.64 5.59 -2.16
C CYS A 26 8.25 5.63 -1.56
N ILE A 27 8.18 5.91 -0.26
CA ILE A 27 6.93 6.01 0.50
C ILE A 27 6.62 7.48 0.73
N VAL A 28 5.52 7.95 0.16
CA VAL A 28 5.06 9.33 0.30
C VAL A 28 3.85 9.38 1.22
N GLY A 29 4.05 9.94 2.41
CA GLY A 29 3.12 9.85 3.54
C GLY A 29 3.48 8.67 4.43
N CYS A 30 3.84 8.96 5.68
CA CYS A 30 4.19 8.00 6.73
C CYS A 30 3.07 7.92 7.78
N GLY A 31 1.81 8.02 7.35
CA GLY A 31 0.62 7.78 8.15
C GLY A 31 0.31 6.28 8.29
N GLY A 32 -0.96 5.94 8.57
CA GLY A 32 -1.39 4.55 8.78
C GLY A 32 -1.06 3.61 7.63
N THR A 33 -1.45 3.92 6.40
CA THR A 33 -1.18 3.06 5.25
C THR A 33 0.30 3.05 4.89
N GLY A 34 0.94 4.21 4.80
CA GLY A 34 2.35 4.35 4.42
C GLY A 34 3.34 3.69 5.36
N ALA A 35 3.20 3.92 6.67
CA ALA A 35 4.10 3.32 7.67
C ALA A 35 3.95 1.79 7.71
N ASN A 36 2.71 1.30 7.71
CA ASN A 36 2.45 -0.15 7.68
C ASN A 36 2.97 -0.78 6.38
N PHE A 37 2.83 -0.12 5.22
CA PHE A 37 3.33 -0.63 3.94
C PHE A 37 4.86 -0.71 3.94
N ALA A 38 5.54 0.32 4.45
CA ALA A 38 6.99 0.32 4.61
C ALA A 38 7.45 -0.82 5.52
N GLU A 39 6.76 -1.07 6.64
CA GLU A 39 7.09 -2.17 7.53
C GLU A 39 6.90 -3.54 6.85
N ILE A 40 5.81 -3.74 6.10
CA ILE A 40 5.58 -4.98 5.32
C ILE A 40 6.67 -5.16 4.25
N LEU A 41 7.04 -4.12 3.52
CA LEU A 41 8.11 -4.16 2.52
C LEU A 41 9.42 -4.68 3.11
N VAL A 42 9.87 -4.06 4.22
CA VAL A 42 11.14 -4.40 4.85
C VAL A 42 11.10 -5.80 5.47
N ARG A 43 9.94 -6.23 5.99
CA ARG A 43 9.73 -7.62 6.43
C ARG A 43 9.78 -8.63 5.28
N SER A 44 9.36 -8.21 4.08
CA SER A 44 9.27 -9.07 2.90
C SER A 44 10.52 -9.13 2.04
N GLY A 45 11.59 -8.40 2.38
CA GLY A 45 12.86 -8.48 1.65
C GLY A 45 13.36 -7.15 1.09
N ALA A 46 12.55 -6.10 1.11
CA ALA A 46 12.96 -4.80 0.59
C ALA A 46 14.08 -4.18 1.44
N THR A 47 15.09 -3.63 0.77
CA THR A 47 16.27 -3.07 1.44
C THR A 47 16.51 -1.60 1.14
N ARG A 48 15.86 -1.00 0.13
CA ARG A 48 16.14 0.38 -0.29
C ARG A 48 14.86 1.21 -0.24
N LEU A 49 14.79 2.16 0.69
CA LEU A 49 13.59 2.96 0.94
C LEU A 49 13.91 4.46 1.07
N ASN A 50 13.10 5.29 0.41
CA ASN A 50 12.94 6.71 0.74
C ASN A 50 11.63 6.90 1.51
N LEU A 51 11.67 7.63 2.62
CA LEU A 51 10.51 8.00 3.43
C LEU A 51 10.29 9.51 3.36
N ILE A 52 9.12 9.94 2.90
CA ILE A 52 8.77 11.36 2.75
C ILE A 52 7.53 11.67 3.60
N ASP A 53 7.68 12.50 4.63
CA ASP A 53 6.57 13.04 5.44
C ASP A 53 7.02 14.28 6.22
N GLY A 54 6.22 15.35 6.21
CA GLY A 54 6.54 16.61 6.89
C GLY A 54 6.07 16.67 8.35
N ALA A 55 5.20 15.75 8.78
CA ALA A 55 4.57 15.76 10.09
C ALA A 55 5.39 15.02 11.16
N CYS A 56 5.03 15.28 12.41
CA CYS A 56 5.49 14.50 13.56
C CYS A 56 4.40 13.52 14.00
N VAL A 57 4.79 12.45 14.69
CA VAL A 57 3.87 11.48 15.26
C VAL A 57 2.96 12.18 16.27
N LYS A 58 1.64 11.99 16.13
CA LYS A 58 0.64 12.48 17.09
C LYS A 58 0.11 11.31 17.92
N GLU A 59 -0.26 11.59 19.17
CA GLU A 59 -0.89 10.61 20.06
C GLU A 59 -2.16 10.00 19.44
N SER A 60 -2.94 10.82 18.73
CA SER A 60 -4.15 10.38 18.02
C SER A 60 -3.89 9.42 16.85
N GLU A 61 -2.64 9.14 16.51
CA GLU A 61 -2.24 8.19 15.45
C GLU A 61 -1.89 6.80 15.99
N LEU A 62 -1.58 6.70 17.29
CA LEU A 62 -1.22 5.44 17.95
C LEU A 62 -2.36 4.40 17.90
N ASN A 63 -3.59 4.84 17.66
CA ASN A 63 -4.76 3.97 17.52
C ASN A 63 -4.84 3.21 16.19
N ARG A 64 -4.05 3.58 15.18
CA ARG A 64 -4.16 3.03 13.81
C ARG A 64 -2.83 2.82 13.08
N VAL A 65 -1.74 3.41 13.55
CA VAL A 65 -0.42 3.25 12.95
C VAL A 65 0.39 2.28 13.80
N CYS A 66 0.55 1.04 13.35
CA CYS A 66 1.17 -0.03 14.14
C CYS A 66 2.68 0.16 14.34
N SER A 67 3.32 1.02 13.54
CA SER A 67 4.76 1.26 13.58
C SER A 67 5.20 2.31 14.59
N TYR A 68 4.27 3.00 15.27
CA TYR A 68 4.58 4.07 16.25
C TYR A 68 4.20 3.67 17.68
N TYR A 69 5.01 4.13 18.63
CA TYR A 69 4.83 3.91 20.06
C TYR A 69 4.61 5.23 20.81
N PRO A 70 4.11 5.20 22.06
CA PRO A 70 3.95 6.41 22.87
C PRO A 70 5.22 7.28 22.94
N ASP A 71 6.39 6.66 22.99
CA ASP A 71 7.68 7.35 23.05
C ASP A 71 8.06 8.06 21.73
N ASP A 72 7.37 7.76 20.63
CA ASP A 72 7.61 8.42 19.34
C ASP A 72 6.84 9.74 19.20
N VAL A 73 5.88 10.05 20.08
CA VAL A 73 5.06 11.26 20.00
C VAL A 73 5.93 12.52 19.97
N GLY A 74 5.69 13.38 18.98
CA GLY A 74 6.48 14.59 18.72
C GLY A 74 7.75 14.38 17.89
N THR A 75 8.16 13.14 17.62
CA THR A 75 9.26 12.82 16.69
C THR A 75 8.78 12.96 15.25
N PRO A 76 9.62 13.46 14.30
CA PRO A 76 9.31 13.39 12.88
C PRO A 76 8.95 11.97 12.45
N LYS A 77 7.84 11.80 11.73
CA LYS A 77 7.32 10.47 11.34
C LYS A 77 8.35 9.64 10.58
N VAL A 78 9.05 10.28 9.64
CA VAL A 78 10.12 9.65 8.84
C VAL A 78 11.24 9.08 9.72
N GLU A 79 11.61 9.76 10.81
CA GLU A 79 12.67 9.30 11.73
C GLU A 79 12.19 8.18 12.66
N ALA A 80 10.98 8.31 13.21
CA ALA A 80 10.36 7.25 14.01
C ALA A 80 10.21 5.96 13.19
N LEU A 81 9.70 6.07 11.96
CA LEU A 81 9.55 4.95 11.04
C LEU A 81 10.92 4.37 10.64
N LYS A 82 11.91 5.20 10.29
CA LYS A 82 13.27 4.70 10.00
C LYS A 82 13.85 3.88 11.15
N ARG A 83 13.73 4.37 12.39
CA ARG A 83 14.18 3.61 13.58
C ARG A 83 13.48 2.27 13.68
N ARG A 84 12.16 2.24 13.45
CA ARG A 84 11.36 1.02 13.42
C ARG A 84 11.82 0.05 12.33
N LEU A 85 11.98 0.51 11.10
CA LEU A 85 12.42 -0.34 9.97
C LEU A 85 13.81 -0.92 10.20
N LEU A 86 14.76 -0.12 10.69
CA LEU A 86 16.11 -0.59 10.99
C LEU A 86 16.18 -1.55 12.18
N SER A 87 15.23 -1.47 13.12
CA SER A 87 15.10 -2.49 14.18
C SER A 87 14.67 -3.86 13.65
N ILE A 88 14.00 -3.90 12.49
CA ILE A 88 13.53 -5.12 11.82
C ILE A 88 14.60 -5.65 10.86
N ARG A 89 15.17 -4.76 10.03
CA ARG A 89 16.20 -5.07 9.03
C ARG A 89 17.33 -4.04 9.11
N PRO A 90 18.35 -4.27 9.96
CA PRO A 90 19.47 -3.35 10.14
C PRO A 90 20.34 -3.13 8.89
N ASP A 91 20.26 -4.03 7.90
CA ASP A 91 20.93 -3.95 6.60
C ASP A 91 20.12 -3.21 5.53
N ALA A 92 18.96 -2.63 5.87
CA ALA A 92 18.22 -1.76 4.97
C ALA A 92 18.85 -0.36 4.88
N ASP A 93 18.91 0.18 3.67
CA ASP A 93 19.19 1.58 3.37
C ASP A 93 17.88 2.37 3.39
N VAL A 94 17.70 3.20 4.42
CA VAL A 94 16.50 4.01 4.64
C VAL A 94 16.90 5.49 4.69
N THR A 95 16.50 6.23 3.66
CA THR A 95 16.65 7.69 3.57
C THR A 95 15.38 8.39 4.01
N THR A 96 15.51 9.43 4.83
CA THR A 96 14.38 10.19 5.38
C THR A 96 14.39 11.61 4.84
N LEU A 97 13.21 12.09 4.44
CA LEU A 97 12.99 13.42 3.89
C LEU A 97 11.80 14.03 4.62
N ARG A 98 12.11 14.96 5.53
CA ARG A 98 11.08 15.63 6.35
C ARG A 98 10.45 16.78 5.58
N ASP A 99 9.59 16.45 4.63
CA ASP A 99 8.88 17.41 3.78
C ASP A 99 7.61 16.76 3.21
N SER A 100 6.78 17.52 2.51
CA SER A 100 5.55 17.00 1.88
C SER A 100 5.34 17.55 0.47
N PHE A 101 4.59 16.80 -0.32
CA PHE A 101 4.15 17.24 -1.65
C PHE A 101 3.01 18.24 -1.50
N ARG A 102 3.32 19.53 -1.37
CA ARG A 102 2.29 20.58 -1.27
C ARG A 102 2.08 21.25 -2.62
N THR A 103 0.83 21.31 -3.04
CA THR A 103 0.36 22.28 -4.05
C THR A 103 -0.04 23.57 -3.34
N ARG A 104 0.28 24.74 -3.91
CA ARG A 104 -0.53 25.92 -3.62
C ARG A 104 -1.94 25.62 -4.11
N GLU A 105 -2.93 25.87 -3.26
CA GLU A 105 -4.31 25.39 -3.35
C GLU A 105 -5.05 25.76 -4.66
N TYR A 106 -4.46 26.56 -5.56
CA TYR A 106 -5.11 27.07 -6.78
C TYR A 106 -4.25 27.14 -8.05
N ILE A 107 -3.02 26.62 -8.07
CA ILE A 107 -2.18 26.68 -9.29
C ILE A 107 -1.51 25.31 -9.51
N LEU A 108 -2.02 24.55 -10.48
CA LEU A 108 -1.45 23.27 -10.93
C LEU A 108 -0.02 23.42 -11.50
N ASP A 109 0.42 24.65 -11.78
CA ASP A 109 1.72 24.97 -12.39
C ASP A 109 2.83 25.30 -11.38
N ASP A 110 2.53 25.46 -10.07
CA ASP A 110 3.53 25.83 -9.06
C ASP A 110 3.55 24.80 -7.91
N TYR A 111 3.98 23.59 -8.24
CA TYR A 111 4.34 22.58 -7.24
C TYR A 111 5.60 23.05 -6.52
N SER A 112 5.44 23.65 -5.34
CA SER A 112 6.54 23.88 -4.38
C SER A 112 6.96 22.55 -3.74
N ILE A 113 7.45 21.62 -4.55
CA ILE A 113 8.09 20.39 -4.08
C ILE A 113 9.59 20.70 -3.95
N GLY A 114 10.15 20.50 -2.76
CA GLY A 114 11.60 20.59 -2.59
C GLY A 114 12.32 19.71 -3.61
N GLN A 115 13.37 20.23 -4.26
CA GLN A 115 14.07 19.51 -5.33
C GLN A 115 14.54 18.12 -4.87
N GLU A 116 14.93 17.98 -3.60
CA GLU A 116 15.32 16.71 -2.99
C GLU A 116 14.17 15.70 -2.94
N VAL A 117 12.99 16.12 -2.50
CA VAL A 117 11.76 15.31 -2.46
C VAL A 117 11.37 14.86 -3.87
N ARG A 118 11.41 15.79 -4.82
CA ARG A 118 11.14 15.51 -6.24
C ARG A 118 12.11 14.46 -6.77
N ASN A 119 13.41 14.64 -6.51
CA ASN A 119 14.44 13.72 -6.97
C ASN A 119 14.32 12.34 -6.32
N ALA A 120 13.99 12.28 -5.03
CA ALA A 120 13.83 11.04 -4.29
C ALA A 120 12.66 10.19 -4.83
N ALA A 121 11.51 10.81 -5.10
CA ALA A 121 10.39 10.12 -5.76
C ALA A 121 10.70 9.84 -7.23
N TYR A 122 11.46 10.70 -7.91
CA TYR A 122 11.81 10.53 -9.31
C TYR A 122 12.81 9.37 -9.56
N ASN A 123 13.72 9.15 -8.63
CA ASN A 123 14.75 8.13 -8.77
C ASN A 123 14.31 6.75 -8.27
N ALA A 124 13.18 6.67 -7.56
CA ALA A 124 12.61 5.40 -7.14
C ALA A 124 12.01 4.61 -8.32
N ASP A 125 12.04 3.28 -8.19
CA ASP A 125 11.45 2.34 -9.13
C ASP A 125 9.95 2.18 -8.86
N VAL A 126 9.57 2.16 -7.58
CA VAL A 126 8.17 2.05 -7.11
C VAL A 126 7.86 3.17 -6.12
N VAL A 127 6.79 3.92 -6.38
CA VAL A 127 6.29 4.96 -5.46
C VAL A 127 4.98 4.51 -4.82
N PHE A 128 4.93 4.46 -3.49
CA PHE A 128 3.70 4.24 -2.73
C PHE A 128 3.15 5.59 -2.24
N ILE A 129 1.95 5.94 -2.72
CA ILE A 129 1.28 7.21 -2.44
C ILE A 129 0.25 6.99 -1.34
N ALA A 130 0.58 7.46 -0.13
CA ALA A 130 -0.19 7.30 1.10
C ALA A 130 -0.46 8.66 1.77
N THR A 131 -0.84 9.65 0.97
CA THR A 131 -1.16 11.01 1.42
C THR A 131 -2.66 11.16 1.70
N ASP A 132 -3.02 12.01 2.65
CA ASP A 132 -4.41 12.34 3.02
C ASP A 132 -4.99 13.52 2.22
N SER A 133 -4.30 13.96 1.17
CA SER A 133 -4.69 15.11 0.34
C SER A 133 -4.73 14.70 -1.13
N ASN A 134 -5.86 14.97 -1.79
CA ASN A 134 -6.03 14.74 -3.24
C ASN A 134 -5.01 15.52 -4.05
N SER A 135 -4.76 16.78 -3.70
CA SER A 135 -3.83 17.61 -4.45
C SER A 135 -2.40 17.09 -4.35
N SER A 136 -2.00 16.58 -3.17
CA SER A 136 -0.72 15.91 -2.97
C SER A 136 -0.63 14.63 -3.80
N ARG A 137 -1.69 13.80 -3.79
CA ARG A 137 -1.77 12.59 -4.62
C ARG A 137 -1.57 12.90 -6.10
N LEU A 138 -2.37 13.82 -6.65
CA LEU A 138 -2.30 14.21 -8.06
C LEU A 138 -0.91 14.75 -8.44
N ALA A 139 -0.28 15.52 -7.56
CA ALA A 139 1.10 15.99 -7.73
C ALA A 139 2.10 14.85 -7.98
N ILE A 140 2.02 13.83 -7.11
CA ILE A 140 2.94 12.70 -7.12
C ILE A 140 2.66 11.82 -8.32
N GLU A 141 1.39 11.59 -8.64
CA GLU A 141 1.00 10.83 -9.82
C GLU A 141 1.49 11.50 -11.11
N GLU A 142 1.37 12.83 -11.22
CA GLU A 142 1.88 13.57 -12.38
C GLU A 142 3.42 13.46 -12.48
N LEU A 143 4.11 13.58 -11.34
CA LEU A 143 5.56 13.35 -11.28
C LEU A 143 5.93 11.92 -11.72
N CYS A 144 5.15 10.91 -11.32
CA CYS A 144 5.38 9.53 -11.74
C CYS A 144 5.13 9.33 -13.23
N ARG A 145 4.06 9.93 -13.79
CA ARG A 145 3.72 9.87 -15.22
C ARG A 145 4.77 10.51 -16.11
N SER A 146 5.48 11.52 -15.62
CA SER A 146 6.57 12.17 -16.37
C SER A 146 7.76 11.25 -16.72
N LYS A 147 7.86 10.08 -16.07
CA LYS A 147 8.83 9.03 -16.42
C LYS A 147 8.07 7.83 -16.96
N THR A 148 8.22 7.57 -18.27
CA THR A 148 7.65 6.40 -18.93
C THR A 148 8.00 5.14 -18.13
N GLU A 149 7.01 4.30 -17.85
CA GLU A 149 7.12 3.02 -17.13
C GLU A 149 7.34 3.06 -15.60
N ARG A 150 7.32 4.22 -14.92
CA ARG A 150 7.40 4.20 -13.45
C ARG A 150 6.16 3.54 -12.84
N MET A 151 6.39 2.55 -11.98
CA MET A 151 5.36 1.91 -11.19
C MET A 151 4.99 2.80 -10.00
N TYR A 152 3.70 3.02 -9.79
CA TYR A 152 3.23 3.63 -8.56
C TYR A 152 1.92 3.02 -8.11
N LEU A 153 1.72 3.03 -6.80
CA LEU A 153 0.58 2.45 -6.12
C LEU A 153 0.03 3.51 -5.17
N SER A 154 -1.21 3.93 -5.37
CA SER A 154 -1.92 4.79 -4.41
C SER A 154 -2.85 3.95 -3.55
N CYS A 155 -2.92 4.30 -2.27
CA CYS A 155 -3.82 3.66 -1.32
C CYS A 155 -4.40 4.72 -0.41
N GLY A 156 -5.73 4.82 -0.40
CA GLY A 156 -6.44 5.72 0.49
C GLY A 156 -7.60 5.05 1.17
N VAL A 157 -7.85 5.48 2.40
CA VAL A 157 -8.90 4.98 3.28
C VAL A 157 -9.81 6.14 3.61
N LEU A 158 -11.10 5.94 3.40
CA LEU A 158 -12.16 6.90 3.68
C LEU A 158 -13.16 6.30 4.65
N VAL A 159 -13.74 7.14 5.48
CA VAL A 159 -14.85 6.78 6.34
C VAL A 159 -15.91 7.83 6.17
N ASP A 160 -17.05 7.42 5.63
CA ASP A 160 -18.24 8.25 5.59
C ASP A 160 -18.95 8.13 6.94
N ARG A 161 -18.92 9.22 7.71
CA ARG A 161 -19.55 9.25 9.04
C ARG A 161 -21.07 9.42 8.98
N GLU A 162 -21.62 9.98 7.91
CA GLU A 162 -23.06 10.23 7.81
C GLU A 162 -23.82 8.93 7.54
N GLU A 163 -23.27 8.05 6.71
CA GLU A 163 -23.85 6.73 6.43
C GLU A 163 -23.26 5.60 7.31
N GLY A 164 -22.19 5.89 8.05
CA GLY A 164 -21.47 4.89 8.86
C GLY A 164 -20.69 3.90 8.02
N GLU A 165 -20.39 4.24 6.76
CA GLU A 165 -19.75 3.34 5.82
C GLU A 165 -18.22 3.50 5.83
N TYR A 166 -17.53 2.38 5.68
CA TYR A 166 -16.07 2.36 5.58
C TYR A 166 -15.67 1.97 4.17
N PHE A 167 -14.74 2.71 3.62
CA PHE A 167 -14.29 2.50 2.25
C PHE A 167 -12.77 2.58 2.17
N PHE A 168 -12.17 1.76 1.33
CA PHE A 168 -10.81 2.02 0.88
C PHE A 168 -10.64 1.66 -0.58
N GLU A 169 -9.67 2.32 -1.20
CA GLU A 169 -9.29 2.09 -2.58
C GLU A 169 -7.77 1.99 -2.69
N CYS A 170 -7.33 1.01 -3.46
CA CYS A 170 -5.94 0.83 -3.88
C CYS A 170 -5.89 0.85 -5.40
N ASN A 171 -4.98 1.63 -5.98
CA ASN A 171 -4.82 1.76 -7.43
C ASN A 171 -3.37 1.55 -7.82
N TRP A 172 -3.13 0.61 -8.73
CA TRP A 172 -1.85 0.40 -9.38
C TRP A 172 -1.79 1.19 -10.69
N SER A 173 -0.60 1.68 -11.01
CA SER A 173 -0.30 2.40 -12.25
C SER A 173 1.09 2.04 -12.78
N PRO A 174 1.33 2.18 -14.10
CA PRO A 174 0.55 2.94 -15.07
C PRO A 174 -0.82 2.32 -15.43
N LYS A 175 -1.83 3.19 -15.60
CA LYS A 175 -3.16 2.91 -16.16
C LYS A 175 -3.23 3.54 -17.56
N THR A 176 -3.97 2.94 -18.50
CA THR A 176 -4.30 3.59 -19.77
C THR A 176 -5.24 4.79 -19.54
N PRO A 177 -5.32 5.75 -20.48
CA PRO A 177 -6.27 6.85 -20.40
C PRO A 177 -7.72 6.46 -20.09
N GLU A 178 -8.14 5.31 -20.58
CA GLU A 178 -9.49 4.75 -20.50
C GLU A 178 -9.75 4.01 -19.17
N GLU A 179 -8.70 3.51 -18.51
CA GLU A 179 -8.76 2.87 -17.18
C GLU A 179 -8.87 3.89 -16.02
N ARG A 180 -8.81 5.18 -16.34
CA ARG A 180 -8.96 6.29 -15.39
C ARG A 180 -10.45 6.52 -15.11
N HIS A 181 -11.03 5.69 -14.25
CA HIS A 181 -12.31 6.03 -13.61
C HIS A 181 -12.12 7.23 -12.67
N ASP A 182 -13.21 7.96 -12.41
CA ASP A 182 -13.24 9.05 -11.43
C ASP A 182 -12.83 8.51 -10.05
N GLU A 183 -11.55 8.70 -9.71
CA GLU A 183 -11.02 8.38 -8.41
C GLU A 183 -11.66 9.36 -7.42
N GLU A 184 -12.66 8.86 -6.67
CA GLU A 184 -13.41 9.65 -5.70
C GLU A 184 -12.44 10.33 -4.73
N GLY A 185 -12.55 11.65 -4.67
CA GLY A 185 -11.66 12.47 -3.87
C GLY A 185 -11.77 12.13 -2.39
N TYR A 186 -10.64 12.07 -1.70
CA TYR A 186 -10.60 11.94 -0.26
C TYR A 186 -11.28 13.14 0.42
N GLY A 187 -12.28 12.87 1.26
CA GLY A 187 -13.03 13.88 2.01
C GLY A 187 -12.23 14.51 3.16
N PRO A 188 -12.70 15.65 3.71
CA PRO A 188 -11.93 16.49 4.65
C PRO A 188 -11.85 15.97 6.09
N GLU A 189 -12.63 14.96 6.49
CA GLU A 189 -12.66 14.45 7.88
C GLU A 189 -12.52 12.93 7.97
N ASN A 190 -11.31 12.43 7.75
CA ASN A 190 -11.06 10.99 7.71
C ASN A 190 -10.97 10.39 9.12
N ALA A 191 -12.09 9.85 9.61
CA ALA A 191 -12.00 8.78 10.62
C ALA A 191 -11.27 7.58 10.00
N SER A 192 -10.63 6.77 10.84
CA SER A 192 -9.98 5.54 10.36
C SER A 192 -9.87 4.55 11.50
N TYR A 193 -9.94 3.27 11.13
CA TYR A 193 -9.90 2.13 12.03
C TYR A 193 -8.71 1.24 11.66
N ALA A 194 -7.93 0.79 12.66
CA ALA A 194 -6.68 0.07 12.45
C ALA A 194 -6.82 -1.14 11.51
N ALA A 195 -7.89 -1.93 11.67
CA ALA A 195 -8.09 -3.12 10.85
C ALA A 195 -8.30 -2.79 9.37
N ILE A 196 -9.09 -1.75 9.06
CA ILE A 196 -9.31 -1.30 7.68
C ILE A 196 -8.02 -0.75 7.07
N VAL A 197 -7.24 0.01 7.84
CA VAL A 197 -5.93 0.51 7.41
C VAL A 197 -4.98 -0.66 7.08
N LEU A 198 -4.92 -1.68 7.94
CA LEU A 198 -4.09 -2.87 7.72
C LEU A 198 -4.58 -3.72 6.55
N GLU A 199 -5.90 -3.86 6.36
CA GLU A 199 -6.49 -4.56 5.23
C GLU A 199 -6.12 -3.86 3.91
N ALA A 200 -6.37 -2.55 3.82
CA ALA A 200 -6.02 -1.74 2.65
C ALA A 200 -4.53 -1.85 2.32
N THR A 201 -3.67 -1.76 3.34
CA THR A 201 -2.22 -1.91 3.18
C THR A 201 -1.84 -3.31 2.66
N SER A 202 -2.49 -4.36 3.18
CA SER A 202 -2.21 -5.75 2.79
C SER A 202 -2.65 -6.04 1.36
N ILE A 203 -3.76 -5.45 0.92
CA ILE A 203 -4.24 -5.54 -0.47
C ILE A 203 -3.32 -4.77 -1.39
N ALA A 204 -2.93 -3.55 -1.03
CA ALA A 204 -1.95 -2.77 -1.76
C ALA A 204 -0.64 -3.56 -1.95
N PHE A 205 -0.16 -4.23 -0.89
CA PHE A 205 1.03 -5.07 -0.98
C PHE A 205 0.82 -6.30 -1.88
N SER A 206 -0.37 -6.90 -1.85
CA SER A 206 -0.73 -8.01 -2.74
C SER A 206 -0.78 -7.57 -4.21
N MET A 207 -1.22 -6.35 -4.50
CA MET A 207 -1.15 -5.76 -5.84
C MET A 207 0.31 -5.64 -6.28
N LEU A 208 1.18 -5.07 -5.44
CA LEU A 208 2.62 -5.01 -5.73
C LEU A 208 3.18 -6.39 -6.07
N LEU A 209 2.93 -7.41 -5.24
CA LEU A 209 3.40 -8.76 -5.49
C LEU A 209 2.85 -9.34 -6.80
N SER A 210 1.59 -9.08 -7.13
CA SER A 210 0.98 -9.51 -8.38
C SER A 210 1.74 -8.96 -9.59
N HIS A 211 2.09 -7.68 -9.59
CA HIS A 211 2.82 -7.03 -10.68
C HIS A 211 4.31 -7.40 -10.71
N LEU A 212 4.94 -7.62 -9.54
CA LEU A 212 6.31 -8.14 -9.49
C LEU A 212 6.40 -9.57 -10.02
N SER A 213 5.36 -10.39 -9.80
CA SER A 213 5.31 -11.78 -10.27
C SER A 213 4.88 -11.88 -11.74
N CYS A 214 3.93 -11.04 -12.15
CA CYS A 214 3.35 -10.99 -13.49
C CYS A 214 3.20 -9.52 -13.93
N PRO A 215 4.15 -8.97 -14.71
CA PRO A 215 4.10 -7.57 -15.15
C PRO A 215 2.84 -7.20 -15.95
N ASP A 216 2.26 -8.18 -16.64
CA ASP A 216 1.01 -8.03 -17.42
C ASP A 216 -0.25 -8.24 -16.56
N SER A 217 -0.12 -8.24 -15.23
CA SER A 217 -1.27 -8.40 -14.34
C SER A 217 -2.32 -7.32 -14.61
N ASN A 218 -3.58 -7.75 -14.69
CA ASN A 218 -4.73 -6.85 -14.80
C ASN A 218 -5.24 -6.39 -13.43
N PHE A 219 -4.59 -6.76 -12.33
CA PHE A 219 -4.97 -6.32 -10.99
C PHE A 219 -4.60 -4.84 -10.77
N ARG A 220 -5.39 -3.94 -11.37
CA ARG A 220 -5.11 -2.49 -11.45
C ARG A 220 -5.78 -1.67 -10.35
N SER A 221 -6.88 -2.15 -9.78
CA SER A 221 -7.60 -1.47 -8.71
C SER A 221 -8.30 -2.46 -7.81
N PHE A 222 -8.41 -2.08 -6.54
CA PHE A 222 -9.21 -2.77 -5.55
C PHE A 222 -9.96 -1.74 -4.74
N ARG A 223 -11.25 -1.96 -4.57
CA ARG A 223 -12.13 -1.11 -3.81
C ARG A 223 -13.03 -1.96 -2.94
N ARG A 224 -13.20 -1.58 -1.67
CA ARG A 224 -14.11 -2.27 -0.76
C ARG A 224 -14.87 -1.30 0.11
N ARG A 225 -16.16 -1.59 0.28
CA ARG A 225 -17.09 -0.85 1.11
C ARG A 225 -17.68 -1.75 2.18
N TYR A 226 -17.85 -1.20 3.37
CA TYR A 226 -18.46 -1.82 4.54
C TYR A 226 -19.64 -0.97 5.02
N ASP A 227 -20.68 -1.61 5.54
CA ASP A 227 -21.74 -0.91 6.27
C ASP A 227 -21.30 -0.50 7.69
N GLY A 228 -22.17 0.22 8.40
CA GLY A 228 -21.98 0.61 9.81
C GLY A 228 -21.87 -0.54 10.82
N HIS A 229 -22.00 -1.79 10.37
CA HIS A 229 -21.77 -2.99 11.17
C HIS A 229 -20.49 -3.74 10.73
N PHE A 230 -19.63 -3.10 9.93
CA PHE A 230 -18.40 -3.68 9.40
C PHE A 230 -18.63 -4.94 8.55
N ARG A 231 -19.81 -5.07 7.92
CA ARG A 231 -20.07 -6.14 6.96
C ARG A 231 -19.67 -5.67 5.57
N PRO A 232 -18.89 -6.45 4.80
CA PRO A 232 -18.56 -6.09 3.43
C PRO A 232 -19.85 -6.03 2.61
N VAL A 233 -20.14 -4.88 2.02
CA VAL A 233 -21.33 -4.68 1.16
C VAL A 233 -20.96 -4.60 -0.31
N GLU A 234 -19.73 -4.23 -0.62
CA GLU A 234 -19.24 -4.15 -1.99
C GLU A 234 -17.75 -4.46 -2.06
N THR A 235 -17.35 -5.16 -3.12
CA THR A 235 -15.94 -5.33 -3.48
C THR A 235 -15.85 -5.22 -4.99
N LEU A 236 -15.08 -4.23 -5.47
CA LEU A 236 -14.81 -4.03 -6.89
C LEU A 236 -13.32 -4.27 -7.12
N VAL A 237 -13.01 -5.06 -8.15
CA VAL A 237 -11.65 -5.38 -8.56
C VAL A 237 -11.58 -5.19 -10.07
N SER A 238 -10.76 -4.26 -10.56
CA SER A 238 -10.53 -4.18 -12.00
C SER A 238 -9.64 -5.34 -12.45
N GLY A 239 -9.95 -5.92 -13.61
CA GLY A 239 -9.19 -7.04 -14.17
C GLY A 239 -9.69 -8.43 -13.74
N SER A 240 -10.71 -8.52 -12.88
CA SER A 240 -11.50 -9.74 -12.79
C SER A 240 -12.43 -9.78 -14.00
N SER A 241 -12.03 -10.45 -15.08
CA SER A 241 -13.04 -11.07 -15.91
C SER A 241 -13.88 -11.95 -14.99
N SER A 242 -15.20 -11.76 -15.00
CA SER A 242 -16.16 -12.62 -14.30
C SER A 242 -16.20 -14.07 -14.84
N ASP A 243 -15.13 -14.52 -15.51
CA ASP A 243 -15.08 -15.76 -16.30
C ASP A 243 -13.88 -16.66 -16.01
N ASN A 244 -13.12 -16.42 -14.95
CA ASN A 244 -12.15 -17.39 -14.45
C ASN A 244 -12.73 -18.18 -13.28
N ARG A 245 -13.68 -19.09 -13.57
CA ARG A 245 -13.80 -20.28 -12.73
C ARG A 245 -12.47 -21.02 -12.84
N PRO A 246 -11.78 -21.36 -11.74
CA PRO A 246 -10.66 -22.27 -11.84
C PRO A 246 -11.17 -23.55 -12.48
N SER A 247 -10.59 -23.94 -13.62
CA SER A 247 -10.78 -25.27 -14.18
C SER A 247 -10.41 -26.24 -13.07
N ARG A 248 -11.40 -26.98 -12.54
CA ARG A 248 -11.13 -27.98 -11.52
C ARG A 248 -10.16 -29.00 -12.14
N PRO A 249 -9.02 -29.31 -11.51
CA PRO A 249 -8.25 -30.46 -11.93
C PRO A 249 -9.05 -31.72 -11.57
N GLY A 250 -9.57 -32.43 -12.57
CA GLY A 250 -10.20 -33.73 -12.40
C GLY A 250 -11.68 -33.81 -12.77
N ASP A 251 -12.02 -33.54 -14.04
CA ASP A 251 -13.13 -34.25 -14.69
C ASP A 251 -12.57 -35.54 -15.31
N SER A 252 -12.31 -36.51 -14.44
CA SER A 252 -12.25 -37.92 -14.80
C SER A 252 -12.97 -38.69 -13.71
N SER A 253 -14.12 -39.26 -14.10
CA SER A 253 -14.89 -40.24 -13.36
C SER A 253 -14.01 -41.31 -12.70
N ASP A 254 -14.00 -41.39 -11.37
CA ASP A 254 -14.41 -42.59 -10.61
C ASP A 254 -14.10 -42.50 -9.11
N ALA A 255 -14.98 -43.16 -8.35
CA ALA A 255 -14.81 -43.67 -6.98
C ALA A 255 -14.70 -42.66 -5.82
N GLY A 256 -15.64 -42.81 -4.87
CA GLY A 256 -15.83 -41.92 -3.74
C GLY A 256 -14.84 -42.10 -2.60
N HIS A 257 -14.73 -41.03 -1.80
CA HIS A 257 -14.70 -41.04 -0.34
C HIS A 257 -14.96 -39.61 0.13
N GLY A 258 -16.17 -39.35 0.63
CA GLY A 258 -16.51 -38.06 1.22
C GLY A 258 -15.88 -37.93 2.60
N LEU A 259 -15.03 -36.93 2.80
CA LEU A 259 -14.64 -36.46 4.12
C LEU A 259 -15.54 -35.28 4.50
N GLN A 260 -16.62 -35.57 5.23
CA GLN A 260 -17.31 -34.59 6.06
C GLN A 260 -16.52 -34.46 7.36
N ALA A 261 -15.81 -33.36 7.56
CA ALA A 261 -15.30 -33.01 8.88
C ALA A 261 -16.45 -32.41 9.71
N SER A 262 -16.77 -33.03 10.85
CA SER A 262 -17.81 -32.56 11.78
C SER A 262 -17.25 -31.46 12.70
N PRO A 263 -18.10 -30.55 13.23
CA PRO A 263 -17.66 -29.33 13.94
C PRO A 263 -16.95 -29.51 15.30
N GLU A 264 -16.59 -30.72 15.72
CA GLU A 264 -16.06 -30.98 17.08
C GLU A 264 -14.53 -30.96 17.21
N GLU A 265 -13.78 -30.76 16.12
CA GLU A 265 -12.30 -30.84 16.16
C GLU A 265 -11.57 -29.52 16.56
N TRP A 266 -12.30 -28.53 17.08
CA TRP A 266 -11.71 -27.27 17.58
C TRP A 266 -11.86 -27.13 19.10
N ARG A 267 -11.30 -28.06 19.87
CA ARG A 267 -11.10 -27.91 21.32
C ARG A 267 -9.69 -28.31 21.75
#